data_AF-X1DJZ4-F1
#
_entry.id   AF-X1DJZ4-F1
#
_cell.length_a   1.000
_cell.length_b   1.000
_cell.length_c   1.000
_cell.angle_alpha   90.00
_cell.angle_beta   90.00
_cell.angle_gamma   90.00
#
_symmetry.space_group_name_H-M   'P 1'
#
loop_
_entity.id
_entity.type
_entity.pdbx_description
1 polymer ?
#
loop_
_entity_poly.entity_id
_entity_poly.type
_entity_poly.pdbx_seq_one_letter_code
_entity_poly.pdbx_strand_id
1 'polypeptide(L)' 'AISHAVDVCEILRNRFLKGTEYKDIRLSTEQLEGENGQTNNVSSIEIVLAPPK' A
#
# COMPACT_ATOMS: atom_id res chain seq x y z
N ALA A 1 1.73 8.27 -3.80
CA ALA A 1 1.65 7.45 -2.56
C ALA A 1 1.59 5.96 -2.89
N ILE A 2 0.62 5.49 -3.70
CA ILE A 2 0.50 4.07 -4.08
C ILE A 2 1.79 3.50 -4.67
N SER A 3 2.37 4.14 -5.70
CA SER A 3 3.64 3.66 -6.30
C SER A 3 4.77 3.58 -5.27
N HIS A 4 4.84 4.57 -4.37
CA HIS A 4 5.83 4.58 -3.30
C HIS A 4 5.62 3.43 -2.29
N ALA A 5 4.38 3.07 -1.97
CA ALA A 5 4.10 1.92 -1.11
C ALA A 5 4.60 0.60 -1.75
N VAL A 6 4.43 0.44 -3.06
CA VAL A 6 4.95 -0.71 -3.82
C VAL A 6 6.48 -0.68 -3.84
N ASP A 7 7.09 0.47 -4.10
CA ASP A 7 8.56 0.63 -4.09
C ASP A 7 9.16 0.23 -2.73
N VAL A 8 8.53 0.66 -1.62
CA VAL A 8 8.96 0.30 -0.27
C VAL A 8 8.86 -1.21 -0.04
N CYS A 9 7.78 -1.85 -0.47
CA CYS A 9 7.60 -3.30 -0.32
C CYS A 9 8.66 -4.08 -1.11
N GLU A 10 8.93 -3.69 -2.36
CA GLU A 10 9.93 -4.34 -3.21
C GLU A 10 11.35 -4.12 -2.67
N ILE A 11 11.68 -2.92 -2.20
CA ILE A 11 12.99 -2.66 -1.59
C ILE A 11 13.16 -3.50 -0.31
N LEU A 12 12.13 -3.57 0.54
CA LEU A 12 12.16 -4.37 1.76
C LEU A 12 12.41 -5.85 1.43
N ARG A 13 11.60 -6.44 0.54
CA ARG A 13 11.67 -7.86 0.16
C ARG A 13 12.97 -8.24 -0.54
N ASN A 14 13.50 -7.38 -1.40
CA ASN A 14 14.67 -7.71 -2.23
C ASN A 14 16.00 -7.37 -1.56
N ARG A 15 16.04 -6.29 -0.76
CA ARG A 15 17.31 -5.77 -0.22
C ARG A 15 17.50 -6.03 1.27
N PHE A 16 16.46 -5.90 2.08
CA PHE A 16 16.59 -5.84 3.54
C PHE A 16 16.10 -7.10 4.26
N LEU A 17 14.92 -7.59 3.92
CA LEU A 17 14.29 -8.76 4.54
C LEU A 17 13.98 -9.81 3.47
N LYS A 18 15.05 -10.43 2.96
CA LYS A 18 14.96 -11.45 1.90
C LYS A 18 14.13 -12.64 2.35
N GLY A 19 13.25 -13.11 1.46
CA GLY A 19 12.31 -14.20 1.76
C GLY A 19 10.96 -13.73 2.28
N THR A 20 10.76 -12.43 2.47
CA THR A 20 9.42 -11.85 2.72
C THR A 20 8.50 -12.18 1.55
N GLU A 21 7.23 -12.46 1.79
CA GLU A 21 6.24 -12.75 0.76
C GLU A 21 5.03 -11.82 0.87
N TYR A 22 4.34 -11.60 -0.25
CA TYR A 22 3.04 -10.93 -0.21
C TYR A 22 2.00 -11.86 0.41
N LYS A 23 1.37 -11.42 1.49
CA LYS A 23 0.28 -12.14 2.16
C LYS A 23 -1.07 -11.74 1.60
N ASP A 24 -1.29 -10.45 1.40
CA ASP A 24 -2.55 -9.90 0.89
C ASP A 24 -2.31 -8.53 0.25
N ILE A 25 -3.09 -8.18 -0.78
CA ILE A 25 -3.08 -6.86 -1.41
C ILE A 25 -4.52 -6.45 -1.64
N ARG A 26 -4.93 -5.31 -1.06
CA ARG A 26 -6.30 -4.79 -1.19
C ARG A 26 -6.28 -3.44 -1.88
N LEU A 27 -7.23 -3.25 -2.77
CA LEU A 27 -7.48 -2.00 -3.48
C LEU A 27 -8.86 -1.49 -3.09
N SER A 28 -8.95 -0.21 -2.79
CA SER A 28 -10.19 0.43 -2.39
C SER A 28 -10.27 1.87 -2.89
N THR A 29 -11.41 2.51 -2.64
CA THR A 29 -11.61 3.93 -2.87
C THR A 29 -12.14 4.54 -1.58
N GLU A 30 -11.40 5.50 -1.04
CA GLU A 30 -11.79 6.25 0.14
C GLU A 30 -12.43 7.57 -0.28
N GLN A 31 -13.51 7.94 0.40
CA GLN A 31 -14.16 9.24 0.23
C GLN A 31 -13.61 10.20 1.29
N LEU A 32 -12.93 11.25 0.84
CA LEU A 32 -12.38 12.27 1.71
C LEU A 32 -13.14 13.58 1.52
N GLU A 33 -13.52 14.22 2.62
CA GLU A 33 -14.09 15.56 2.58
C GLU A 33 -12.96 16.59 2.35
N GLY A 34 -13.09 17.35 1.27
CA GLY A 34 -12.23 18.48 0.95
C GLY A 34 -12.65 19.76 1.69
N GLU A 35 -11.78 20.77 1.69
CA GLU A 35 -11.92 21.99 2.48
C GLU A 35 -13.22 22.78 2.25
N ASN A 36 -13.88 22.61 1.10
CA ASN A 36 -15.12 23.29 0.74
C ASN A 36 -16.36 22.38 0.80
N GLY A 37 -16.30 21.27 1.54
CA GLY A 37 -17.39 20.29 1.66
C GLY A 37 -17.57 19.40 0.43
N GLN A 38 -16.62 19.43 -0.51
CA GLN A 38 -16.61 18.55 -1.69
C GLN A 38 -16.03 17.19 -1.32
N THR A 39 -16.73 16.11 -1.67
CA THR A 39 -16.22 14.74 -1.46
C THR A 39 -15.33 14.33 -2.62
N ASN A 40 -14.09 13.92 -2.33
CA ASN A 40 -13.14 13.40 -3.31
C ASN A 40 -12.97 11.91 -3.14
N ASN A 41 -13.05 11.17 -4.24
CA ASN A 41 -12.70 9.75 -4.29
C ASN A 41 -11.19 9.62 -4.47
N VAL A 42 -10.54 8.93 -3.54
CA VAL A 42 -9.11 8.68 -3.56
C VAL A 42 -8.85 7.19 -3.61
N SER A 43 -8.05 6.74 -4.57
CA SER A 43 -7.63 5.34 -4.64
C SER A 43 -6.69 5.00 -3.50
N SER A 44 -6.92 3.85 -2.88
CA SER A 44 -6.13 3.35 -1.74
C SER A 44 -5.61 1.93 -2.01
N ILE A 45 -4.45 1.64 -1.42
CA ILE A 45 -3.80 0.32 -1.49
C ILE A 45 -3.35 -0.08 -0.08
N GLU A 46 -3.64 -1.31 0.30
CA GLU A 46 -3.07 -1.95 1.48
C GLU A 46 -2.26 -3.16 1.04
N ILE A 47 -1.02 -3.25 1.51
CA ILE A 47 -0.11 -4.35 1.20
C ILE A 47 0.28 -5.03 2.51
N VAL A 48 -0.10 -6.28 2.69
CA VAL A 48 0.27 -7.10 3.85
C VAL A 48 1.40 -8.01 3.44
N LEU A 49 2.52 -7.92 4.15
CA LEU A 49 3.68 -8.77 3.95
C LEU A 49 3.76 -9.85 5.05
N ALA A 50 4.15 -11.06 4.66
CA ALA A 50 4.51 -12.13 5.57
C ALA A 50 6.05 -12.18 5.71
N PRO A 51 6.59 -12.30 6.93
CA PRO A 51 8.02 -12.43 7.13
C PRO A 51 8.56 -13.72 6.49
N PRO A 52 9.87 -13.79 6.21
CA PRO A 52 10.53 -15.02 5.81
C PRO A 52 10.25 -16.15 6.80
N LYS A 53 10.20 -17.39 6.29
CA LYS A 53 10.14 -18.59 7.15
C LYS A 53 11.42 -18.78 7.95
#